data_AF-A0A536DRE4-F1
#
_entry.id   AF-A0A536DRE4-F1
#
_cell.length_a   1.000
_cell.length_b   1.000
_cell.length_c   1.000
_cell.angle_alpha   90.00
_cell.angle_beta   90.00
_cell.angle_gamma   90.00
#
_symmetry.space_group_name_H-M   'P 1'
#
loop_
_entity.id
_entity.type
_entity.pdbx_description
1 polymer ?
#
loop_
_entity_poly.entity_id
_entity_poly.type
_entity_poly.pdbx_seq_one_letter_code
_entity_poly.pdbx_strand_id
1 'polypeptide(L)'
;MSEARRLIERYRSPASSSVPSKLSALMELERLRTSDAVAFLLQVLADRREPAEVRRQIVSWLRNGDVAHAFRARAADSLLDVLRDDLSSDARLQAAQALAEFADLEGVVPTLGAVALDRDESPDLRYSAFISLQCAGPSEACVEVLQRLSQDDLLGPSAEKLLKLWRL
;
A
#
# COMPACT_ATOMS: atom_id res chain seq x y z
N MET A 1 7.25 -18.98 25.44
CA MET A 1 6.69 -17.75 24.84
C MET A 1 7.43 -17.53 23.51
N SER A 2 6.75 -17.28 22.39
CA SER A 2 7.44 -17.00 21.11
C SER A 2 8.15 -15.65 21.16
N GLU A 3 9.21 -15.48 20.38
CA GLU A 3 9.93 -14.21 20.28
C GLU A 3 9.00 -13.07 19.82
N ALA A 4 8.16 -13.35 18.82
CA ALA A 4 7.16 -12.40 18.35
C ALA A 4 6.20 -11.96 19.46
N ARG A 5 5.72 -12.89 20.31
CA ARG A 5 4.85 -12.55 21.44
C ARG A 5 5.54 -11.64 22.45
N ARG A 6 6.81 -11.89 22.77
CA ARG A 6 7.62 -11.04 23.65
C ARG A 6 7.76 -9.61 23.08
N LEU A 7 8.01 -9.49 21.78
CA LEU A 7 8.14 -8.19 21.12
C LEU A 7 6.81 -7.43 21.05
N ILE A 8 5.69 -8.13 20.82
CA ILE A 8 4.35 -7.54 20.86
C ILE A 8 4.01 -7.00 22.26
N GLU A 9 4.32 -7.78 23.31
CA GLU A 9 4.13 -7.34 24.70
C GLU A 9 4.99 -6.11 25.01
N ARG A 10 6.24 -6.09 24.53
CA ARG A 10 7.13 -4.92 24.66
C ARG A 10 6.58 -3.69 23.93
N TYR A 11 6.11 -3.84 22.70
CA TYR A 11 5.51 -2.75 21.91
C TYR A 11 4.30 -2.13 22.63
N ARG A 12 3.44 -2.97 23.23
CA ARG A 12 2.22 -2.53 23.93
C ARG A 12 2.49 -1.97 25.32
N SER A 13 3.69 -2.16 25.87
CA SER A 13 4.03 -1.69 27.21
C SER A 13 3.99 -0.16 27.29
N PRO A 14 3.45 0.43 28.37
CA PRO A 14 3.52 1.88 28.60
C PRO A 14 4.96 2.44 28.55
N ALA A 15 5.95 1.62 28.94
CA ALA A 15 7.37 1.95 28.88
C ALA A 15 7.91 2.11 27.44
N SER A 16 7.20 1.58 26.44
CA SER A 16 7.53 1.70 25.01
C SER A 16 6.58 2.66 24.27
N SER A 17 5.97 3.60 24.98
CA SER A 17 5.01 4.54 24.38
C SER A 17 5.64 5.55 23.41
N SER A 18 6.96 5.75 23.47
CA SER A 18 7.69 6.64 22.56
C SER A 18 7.77 6.07 21.14
N VAL A 19 7.73 6.96 20.14
CA VAL A 19 7.88 6.59 18.72
C VAL A 19 9.17 5.79 18.46
N PRO A 20 10.37 6.21 18.95
CA PRO A 20 11.59 5.43 18.76
C PRO A 20 11.51 4.00 19.33
N SER A 21 10.93 3.84 20.52
CA SER A 21 10.77 2.51 21.13
C SER A 21 9.81 1.62 20.32
N LYS A 22 8.70 2.19 19.84
CA LYS A 22 7.76 1.48 18.96
C LYS A 22 8.43 1.06 17.65
N LEU A 23 9.17 1.96 17.00
CA LEU A 23 9.89 1.67 15.75
C LEU A 23 10.93 0.57 15.94
N SER A 24 11.71 0.60 17.03
CA SER A 24 12.67 -0.48 17.33
C SER A 24 11.99 -1.84 17.43
N ALA A 25 10.85 -1.91 18.14
CA ALA A 25 10.09 -3.14 18.27
C ALA A 25 9.49 -3.61 16.93
N LEU A 26 8.99 -2.70 16.11
CA LEU A 26 8.50 -3.03 14.77
C LEU A 26 9.63 -3.60 13.89
N MET A 27 10.79 -2.95 13.85
CA MET A 27 11.93 -3.43 13.04
C MET A 27 12.41 -4.81 13.46
N GLU A 28 12.26 -5.20 14.73
CA GLU A 28 12.54 -6.56 15.20
C GLU A 28 11.44 -7.54 14.76
N LEU A 29 10.16 -7.15 14.87
CA LEU A 29 9.01 -7.95 14.41
C LEU A 29 9.03 -8.19 12.90
N GLU A 30 9.38 -7.18 12.11
CA GLU A 30 9.51 -7.24 10.66
C GLU A 30 10.51 -8.31 10.21
N ARG A 31 11.60 -8.52 10.97
CA ARG A 31 12.64 -9.52 10.68
C ARG A 31 12.19 -10.94 10.99
N LEU A 32 11.27 -11.13 11.94
CA LEU A 32 10.81 -12.46 12.31
C LEU A 32 9.96 -13.11 11.21
N ARG A 33 9.16 -12.31 10.49
CA ARG A 33 8.29 -12.76 9.39
C ARG A 33 7.35 -13.92 9.77
N THR A 34 7.10 -14.11 11.07
CA THR A 34 6.17 -15.10 11.58
C THR A 34 4.73 -14.62 11.41
N SER A 35 3.78 -15.55 11.29
CA SER A 35 2.36 -15.22 11.09
C SER A 35 1.79 -14.31 12.17
N ASP A 36 2.20 -14.49 13.44
CA ASP A 36 1.80 -13.64 14.56
C ASP A 36 2.41 -12.23 14.47
N ALA A 37 3.67 -12.11 14.03
CA ALA A 37 4.30 -10.82 13.77
C ALA A 37 3.60 -10.08 12.62
N VAL A 38 3.38 -10.72 11.48
CA VAL A 38 2.70 -10.10 10.32
C VAL A 38 1.28 -9.66 10.68
N ALA A 39 0.50 -10.52 11.35
CA ALA A 39 -0.85 -10.19 11.78
C ALA A 39 -0.87 -8.96 12.72
N PHE A 40 0.14 -8.84 13.58
CA PHE A 40 0.29 -7.69 14.48
C PHE A 40 0.74 -6.43 13.75
N LEU A 41 1.70 -6.49 12.82
CA LEU A 41 2.09 -5.35 11.99
C LEU A 41 0.88 -4.78 11.23
N LEU A 42 0.06 -5.64 10.62
CA LEU A 42 -1.17 -5.21 9.94
C LEU A 42 -2.20 -4.61 10.92
N GLN A 43 -2.26 -5.10 12.17
CA GLN A 43 -3.10 -4.48 13.20
C GLN A 43 -2.63 -3.06 13.53
N VAL A 44 -1.31 -2.85 13.68
CA VAL A 44 -0.73 -1.54 13.98
C VAL A 44 -0.98 -0.56 12.82
N LEU A 45 -0.85 -1.02 11.56
CA LEU A 45 -1.11 -0.17 10.40
C LEU A 45 -2.58 0.34 10.36
N ALA A 46 -3.52 -0.54 10.71
CA ALA A 46 -4.95 -0.24 10.73
C ALA A 46 -5.39 0.66 11.90
N ASP A 47 -4.62 0.73 13.00
CA ASP A 47 -4.99 1.56 14.15
C ASP A 47 -4.58 3.03 13.93
N ARG A 48 -5.56 3.88 13.62
CA ARG A 48 -5.35 5.33 13.41
C ARG A 48 -4.86 6.08 14.65
N ARG A 49 -4.91 5.46 15.84
CA ARG A 49 -4.34 6.03 17.08
C ARG A 49 -2.83 5.86 17.16
N GLU A 50 -2.26 4.99 16.34
CA GLU A 50 -0.81 4.82 16.27
C GLU A 50 -0.15 6.02 15.58
N PRO A 51 1.05 6.44 16.04
CA PRO A 51 1.77 7.55 15.42
C PRO A 51 1.97 7.33 13.92
N ALA A 52 1.86 8.40 13.13
CA ALA A 52 1.96 8.32 11.68
C ALA A 52 3.30 7.72 11.23
N GLU A 53 4.40 8.01 11.93
CA GLU A 53 5.74 7.44 11.71
C GLU A 53 5.75 5.91 11.82
N VAL A 54 5.04 5.37 12.82
CA VAL A 54 4.94 3.95 13.11
C VAL A 54 4.13 3.25 12.01
N ARG A 55 3.01 3.86 11.59
CA ARG A 55 2.20 3.37 10.46
C ARG A 55 2.99 3.41 9.14
N ARG A 56 3.70 4.51 8.85
CA ARG A 56 4.55 4.68 7.65
C ARG A 56 5.63 3.61 7.55
N GLN A 57 6.27 3.26 8.66
CA GLN A 57 7.27 2.20 8.69
C GLN A 57 6.69 0.87 8.16
N ILE A 58 5.46 0.53 8.53
CA ILE A 58 4.80 -0.70 8.09
C ILE A 58 4.42 -0.64 6.61
N VAL A 59 4.00 0.53 6.10
CA VAL A 59 3.77 0.72 4.66
C VAL A 59 5.07 0.49 3.88
N SER A 60 6.18 1.05 4.36
CA SER A 60 7.49 0.84 3.75
C SER A 60 7.90 -0.64 3.75
N TRP A 61 7.65 -1.33 4.87
CA TRP A 61 7.89 -2.77 4.97
C TRP A 61 7.02 -3.59 4.00
N LEU A 62 5.73 -3.26 3.86
CA LEU A 62 4.83 -3.90 2.90
C LEU A 62 5.27 -3.68 1.45
N ARG A 63 5.70 -2.46 1.10
CA ARG A 63 6.17 -2.14 -0.24
C ARG A 63 7.42 -2.93 -0.64
N ASN A 64 8.34 -3.12 0.29
CA ASN A 64 9.65 -3.74 0.00
C ASN A 64 9.71 -5.23 0.35
N GLY A 65 8.62 -5.82 0.86
CA GLY A 65 8.64 -7.15 1.46
C GLY A 65 7.63 -8.11 0.86
N ASP A 66 8.00 -9.38 0.78
CA ASP A 66 7.09 -10.46 0.36
C ASP A 66 6.02 -10.76 1.44
N VAL A 67 4.76 -10.44 1.15
CA VAL A 67 3.65 -10.75 2.05
C VAL A 67 3.15 -12.15 1.74
N ALA A 68 3.31 -13.06 2.72
CA ALA A 68 2.83 -14.43 2.58
C ALA A 68 1.36 -14.47 2.16
N HIS A 69 1.01 -15.42 1.29
CA HIS A 69 -0.31 -15.52 0.64
C HIS A 69 -1.49 -15.37 1.63
N ALA A 70 -1.40 -16.00 2.80
CA ALA A 70 -2.42 -15.94 3.85
C ALA A 70 -2.73 -14.53 4.39
N PHE A 71 -1.86 -13.55 4.17
CA PHE A 71 -2.01 -12.17 4.60
C PHE A 71 -2.25 -11.18 3.46
N ARG A 72 -2.21 -11.62 2.19
CA ARG A 72 -2.29 -10.69 1.04
C ARG A 72 -3.57 -9.87 1.03
N ALA A 73 -4.73 -10.49 1.26
CA ALA A 73 -6.01 -9.79 1.33
C ALA A 73 -6.00 -8.68 2.39
N ARG A 74 -5.60 -9.01 3.62
CA ARG A 74 -5.56 -8.04 4.73
C ARG A 74 -4.53 -6.93 4.50
N ALA A 75 -3.39 -7.25 3.88
CA ALA A 75 -2.39 -6.26 3.51
C ALA A 75 -2.92 -5.29 2.45
N ALA A 76 -3.59 -5.81 1.41
CA ALA A 76 -4.24 -4.98 0.38
C ALA A 76 -5.29 -4.06 1.00
N ASP A 77 -6.18 -4.58 1.85
CA ASP A 77 -7.19 -3.76 2.55
C ASP A 77 -6.54 -2.62 3.35
N SER A 78 -5.47 -2.93 4.09
CA SER A 78 -4.76 -1.92 4.90
C SER A 78 -4.05 -0.88 4.04
N LEU A 79 -3.50 -1.27 2.88
CA LEU A 79 -2.86 -0.35 1.92
C LEU A 79 -3.91 0.51 1.20
N LEU A 80 -5.08 -0.04 0.87
CA LEU A 80 -6.20 0.72 0.32
C LEU A 80 -6.71 1.77 1.29
N ASP A 81 -6.80 1.42 2.57
CA ASP A 81 -7.14 2.37 3.62
C ASP A 81 -6.09 3.48 3.71
N VAL A 82 -4.79 3.16 3.68
CA VAL A 82 -3.72 4.18 3.66
C VAL A 82 -3.83 5.10 2.45
N LEU A 83 -4.13 4.56 1.27
CA LEU A 83 -4.24 5.34 0.03
C LEU A 83 -5.41 6.34 0.07
N ARG A 84 -6.51 5.98 0.75
CA ARG A 84 -7.71 6.79 0.93
C ARG A 84 -7.65 7.74 2.14
N ASP A 85 -6.80 7.45 3.11
CA ASP A 85 -6.66 8.21 4.37
C ASP A 85 -5.77 9.46 4.19
N ASP A 86 -5.91 10.43 5.09
CA ASP A 86 -5.10 11.66 5.13
C ASP A 86 -3.73 11.44 5.79
N LEU A 87 -3.16 10.23 5.63
CA LEU A 87 -1.75 10.05 5.93
C LEU A 87 -0.92 10.96 5.00
N SER A 88 0.29 11.31 5.44
CA SER A 88 1.24 12.11 4.67
C SER A 88 1.35 11.62 3.22
N SER A 89 1.51 12.53 2.26
CA SER A 89 1.60 12.22 0.82
C SER A 89 2.61 11.11 0.49
N ASP A 90 3.73 11.03 1.21
CA ASP A 90 4.72 9.95 1.09
C ASP A 90 4.15 8.56 1.42
N ALA A 91 3.33 8.45 2.46
CA ALA A 91 2.69 7.19 2.83
C ALA A 91 1.69 6.72 1.76
N ARG A 92 0.89 7.66 1.22
CA ARG A 92 -0.06 7.38 0.14
C ARG A 92 0.68 6.95 -1.13
N LEU A 93 1.79 7.61 -1.45
CA LEU A 93 2.68 7.24 -2.55
C LEU A 93 3.21 5.81 -2.41
N GLN A 94 3.75 5.47 -1.23
CA GLN A 94 4.26 4.13 -0.96
C GLN A 94 3.15 3.08 -0.99
N ALA A 95 1.93 3.41 -0.53
CA ALA A 95 0.79 2.51 -0.61
C ALA A 95 0.36 2.25 -2.05
N ALA A 96 0.25 3.29 -2.88
CA ALA A 96 -0.04 3.14 -4.31
C ALA A 96 0.97 2.21 -4.99
N GLN A 97 2.27 2.43 -4.75
CA GLN A 97 3.36 1.60 -5.28
C GLN A 97 3.26 0.14 -4.82
N ALA A 98 2.97 -0.09 -3.54
CA ALA A 98 2.85 -1.44 -2.98
C ALA A 98 1.66 -2.20 -3.59
N LEU A 99 0.55 -1.51 -3.87
CA LEU A 99 -0.69 -2.10 -4.39
C LEU A 99 -0.56 -2.73 -5.78
N ALA A 100 0.51 -2.46 -6.54
CA ALA A 100 0.78 -3.15 -7.80
C ALA A 100 0.84 -4.68 -7.64
N GLU A 101 1.47 -5.15 -6.54
CA GLU A 101 1.61 -6.57 -6.20
C GLU A 101 0.31 -7.20 -5.67
N PHE A 102 -0.78 -6.43 -5.58
CA PHE A 102 -2.08 -6.87 -5.06
C PHE A 102 -3.21 -6.66 -6.07
N ALA A 103 -2.89 -6.38 -7.34
CA ALA A 103 -3.88 -6.00 -8.33
C ALA A 103 -4.90 -7.10 -8.70
N ASP A 104 -4.62 -8.35 -8.35
CA ASP A 104 -5.56 -9.48 -8.44
C ASP A 104 -6.65 -9.46 -7.36
N LEU A 105 -6.51 -8.60 -6.35
CA LEU A 105 -7.47 -8.49 -5.24
C LEU A 105 -8.53 -7.43 -5.52
N GLU A 106 -9.74 -7.73 -5.03
CA GLU A 106 -10.92 -6.90 -5.21
C GLU A 106 -10.68 -5.46 -4.70
N GLY A 107 -11.16 -4.48 -5.47
CA GLY A 107 -11.07 -3.07 -5.10
C GLY A 107 -9.72 -2.40 -5.34
N VAL A 108 -8.64 -3.15 -5.60
CA VAL A 108 -7.30 -2.59 -5.85
C VAL A 108 -7.26 -1.78 -7.14
N VAL A 109 -7.57 -2.40 -8.27
CA VAL A 109 -7.60 -1.72 -9.58
C VAL A 109 -8.57 -0.52 -9.59
N PRO A 110 -9.84 -0.64 -9.12
CA PRO A 110 -10.74 0.50 -9.04
C PRO A 110 -10.19 1.68 -8.20
N THR A 111 -9.53 1.39 -7.08
CA THR A 111 -9.01 2.44 -6.19
C THR A 111 -7.79 3.14 -6.80
N LEU A 112 -6.86 2.38 -7.38
CA LEU A 112 -5.73 2.96 -8.12
C LEU A 112 -6.22 3.77 -9.32
N GLY A 113 -7.24 3.29 -10.03
CA GLY A 113 -7.86 4.01 -11.13
C GLY A 113 -8.49 5.33 -10.70
N ALA A 114 -9.23 5.33 -9.59
CA ALA A 114 -9.79 6.55 -9.02
C ALA A 114 -8.70 7.60 -8.71
N VAL A 115 -7.59 7.18 -8.10
CA VAL A 115 -6.45 8.05 -7.82
C VAL A 115 -5.80 8.58 -9.09
N ALA A 116 -5.57 7.74 -10.11
CA ALA A 116 -4.97 8.17 -11.37
C ALA A 116 -5.86 9.18 -12.14
N LEU A 117 -7.18 9.00 -12.07
CA LEU A 117 -8.18 9.82 -12.75
C LEU A 117 -8.52 11.12 -12.00
N ASP A 118 -8.16 11.25 -10.73
CA ASP A 118 -8.41 12.44 -9.93
C ASP A 118 -7.48 13.58 -10.35
N ARG A 119 -8.05 14.66 -10.88
CA ARG A 119 -7.29 15.82 -11.38
C ARG A 119 -6.80 16.75 -10.27
N ASP A 120 -7.41 16.66 -9.09
CA ASP A 120 -7.02 17.45 -7.92
C ASP A 120 -5.91 16.75 -7.11
N GLU A 121 -5.62 15.49 -7.42
CA GLU A 121 -4.55 14.73 -6.81
C GLU A 121 -3.16 15.14 -7.35
N SER A 122 -2.15 15.02 -6.50
CA SER A 122 -0.76 15.30 -6.84
C SER A 122 -0.28 14.47 -8.05
N PRO A 123 0.43 15.09 -9.02
CA PRO A 123 0.94 14.39 -10.20
C PRO A 123 1.76 13.13 -9.86
N ASP A 124 2.55 13.17 -8.79
CA ASP A 124 3.39 12.04 -8.35
C ASP A 124 2.54 10.83 -7.90
N LEU A 125 1.47 11.08 -7.14
CA LEU A 125 0.59 10.00 -6.69
C LEU A 125 -0.25 9.45 -7.84
N ARG A 126 -0.77 10.32 -8.71
CA ARG A 126 -1.45 9.92 -9.95
C ARG A 126 -0.57 9.04 -10.83
N TYR A 127 0.68 9.45 -11.05
CA TYR A 127 1.63 8.68 -11.85
C TYR A 127 1.97 7.34 -11.20
N SER A 128 2.14 7.30 -9.88
CA SER A 128 2.41 6.04 -9.16
C SER A 128 1.23 5.06 -9.25
N ALA A 129 0.00 5.56 -9.16
CA ALA A 129 -1.19 4.74 -9.36
C ALA A 129 -1.27 4.21 -10.81
N PHE A 130 -0.97 5.05 -11.82
CA PHE A 130 -0.89 4.64 -13.21
C PHE A 130 0.17 3.55 -13.45
N ILE A 131 1.38 3.71 -12.91
CA ILE A 131 2.45 2.70 -13.02
C ILE A 131 2.02 1.39 -12.36
N SER A 132 1.30 1.45 -11.24
CA SER A 132 0.81 0.25 -10.56
C SER A 132 -0.24 -0.49 -11.41
N LEU A 133 -1.12 0.23 -12.10
CA LEU A 133 -2.04 -0.34 -13.09
C LEU A 133 -1.31 -0.93 -14.30
N GLN A 134 -0.22 -0.30 -14.74
CA GLN A 134 0.64 -0.84 -15.80
C GLN A 134 1.28 -2.18 -15.38
N CYS A 135 1.80 -2.25 -14.14
CA CYS A 135 2.41 -3.46 -13.57
C CYS A 135 1.38 -4.58 -13.37
N ALA A 136 0.15 -4.24 -12.97
CA ALA A 136 -0.96 -5.18 -12.87
C ALA A 136 -1.27 -5.90 -14.19
N GLY A 137 -1.01 -5.23 -15.32
CA GLY A 137 -1.26 -5.77 -16.65
C GLY A 137 -2.72 -5.67 -17.10
N PRO A 138 -3.03 -6.26 -18.27
CA PRO A 138 -4.34 -6.13 -18.89
C PRO A 138 -5.40 -6.94 -18.15
N SER A 139 -6.34 -6.23 -17.52
CA SER A 139 -7.63 -6.74 -17.04
C SER A 139 -8.74 -5.84 -17.59
N GLU A 140 -9.99 -6.32 -17.62
CA GLU A 140 -11.13 -5.51 -18.06
C GLU A 140 -11.18 -4.16 -17.30
N ALA A 141 -11.03 -4.20 -15.97
CA ALA A 141 -11.02 -3.01 -15.13
C ALA A 141 -9.81 -2.09 -15.42
N CYS A 142 -8.61 -2.64 -15.64
CA CYS A 142 -7.45 -1.82 -16.02
C CYS A 142 -7.68 -1.13 -17.38
N VAL A 143 -8.24 -1.85 -18.34
CA VAL A 143 -8.50 -1.34 -19.69
C VAL A 143 -9.51 -0.22 -19.66
N GLU A 144 -10.60 -0.36 -18.89
CA GLU A 144 -11.59 0.70 -18.70
C GLU A 144 -10.96 1.98 -18.13
N VAL A 145 -10.11 1.84 -17.11
CA VAL A 145 -9.39 2.98 -16.51
C VAL A 145 -8.46 3.63 -17.55
N LEU A 146 -7.70 2.85 -18.31
CA LEU A 146 -6.79 3.37 -19.34
C LEU A 146 -7.53 4.07 -20.48
N GLN A 147 -8.69 3.55 -20.90
CA GLN A 147 -9.53 4.21 -21.91
C GLN A 147 -9.99 5.59 -21.42
N ARG A 148 -10.38 5.70 -20.15
CA ARG A 148 -10.73 7.00 -19.56
C ARG A 148 -9.51 7.91 -19.46
N LEU A 149 -8.37 7.38 -19.02
CA LEU A 149 -7.12 8.13 -18.92
C LEU A 149 -6.60 8.60 -20.29
N SER A 150 -6.95 7.97 -21.40
CA SER A 150 -6.57 8.45 -22.75
C SER A 150 -7.02 9.88 -23.05
N GLN A 151 -8.05 10.36 -22.35
CA GLN A 151 -8.58 11.73 -22.45
C GLN A 151 -8.02 12.67 -21.37
N ASP A 152 -7.04 12.21 -20.58
CA ASP A 152 -6.40 12.99 -19.53
C ASP A 152 -5.18 13.75 -20.08
N ASP A 153 -5.04 15.02 -19.68
CA ASP A 153 -3.96 15.89 -20.18
C ASP A 153 -2.57 15.41 -19.73
N LEU A 154 -2.46 14.82 -18.52
CA LEU A 154 -1.19 14.39 -17.93
C LEU A 154 -0.85 12.95 -18.35
N LEU A 155 -1.80 12.04 -18.22
CA LEU A 155 -1.60 10.60 -18.36
C LEU A 155 -2.04 10.05 -19.72
N GLY A 156 -2.79 10.82 -20.52
CA GLY A 156 -3.37 10.38 -21.80
C GLY A 156 -2.39 9.77 -22.79
N PRO A 157 -1.28 10.47 -23.14
CA PRO A 157 -0.29 9.91 -24.06
C PRO A 157 0.30 8.57 -23.57
N SER A 158 0.47 8.41 -22.26
CA SER A 158 0.98 7.17 -21.66
C SER A 158 -0.07 6.07 -21.67
N ALA A 159 -1.32 6.40 -21.37
CA ALA A 159 -2.45 5.47 -21.39
C ALA A 159 -2.73 4.94 -22.80
N GLU A 160 -2.74 5.82 -23.82
CA GLU A 160 -2.89 5.40 -25.22
C GLU A 160 -1.76 4.49 -25.68
N LYS A 161 -0.51 4.83 -25.30
CA LYS A 161 0.64 3.99 -25.61
C LYS A 161 0.51 2.62 -24.97
N LEU A 162 0.05 2.57 -23.72
CA LEU A 162 -0.13 1.31 -22.99
C LEU A 162 -1.24 0.44 -23.58
N LEU A 163 -2.39 1.04 -23.96
CA LEU A 163 -3.47 0.33 -24.68
C LEU A 163 -2.94 -0.30 -25.98
N LYS A 164 -2.19 0.47 -26.79
CA LYS A 164 -1.55 -0.04 -28.01
C LYS A 164 -0.56 -1.17 -27.73
N LEU A 165 0.23 -1.08 -26.65
CA LEU A 165 1.17 -2.13 -26.22
C LEU A 165 0.42 -3.40 -25.81
N TRP A 166 -0.75 -3.26 -25.18
CA TRP A 166 -1.64 -4.38 -24.84
C TRP A 166 -2.47 -4.87 -26.04
N ARG A 167 -2.30 -4.25 -27.22
CA ARG A 167 -3.02 -4.55 -28.46
C ARG A 167 -4.53 -4.31 -28.36
N LEU A 168 -4.89 -3.25 -27.63
CA LEU A 168 -6.26 -2.78 -27.39
C LEU A 168 -6.47 -1.37 -27.93
#